data_AF-V5H7X6-F1
#
_entry.id   AF-V5H7X6-F1
#
_cell.length_a   1.000
_cell.length_b   1.000
_cell.length_c   1.000
_cell.angle_alpha   90.00
_cell.angle_beta   90.00
_cell.angle_gamma   90.00
#
_symmetry.space_group_name_H-M   'P 1'
#
loop_
_entity.id
_entity.type
_entity.pdbx_description
1 polymer ?
#
loop_
_entity_poly.entity_id
_entity_poly.type
_entity_poly.pdbx_seq_one_letter_code
_entity_poly.pdbx_strand_id
1 'polypeptide(L)'
;LKNGGVLFGYEFGASCMDILVESGEMKCLLEGYGDFINYDPFSCTLKCSESGSPKVPPGVCSGDVENCTARTREELRNWHYQLEHALE
;
A
#
# COMPACT_ATOMS: atom_id res chain seq x y z
N LEU A 1 6.06 -5.42 -29.40
CA LEU A 1 6.39 -5.76 -27.99
C LEU A 1 5.12 -5.63 -27.17
N LYS A 2 4.64 -6.73 -26.58
CA LYS A 2 3.58 -6.73 -25.57
C LYS A 2 4.28 -6.62 -24.22
N ASN A 3 4.45 -5.39 -23.73
CA ASN A 3 4.80 -5.20 -22.32
C ASN A 3 3.48 -5.35 -21.57
N GLY A 4 3.34 -6.48 -20.87
CA GLY A 4 2.23 -6.73 -19.97
C GLY A 4 2.35 -5.79 -18.78
N GLY A 5 1.90 -4.55 -18.94
CA GLY A 5 1.55 -3.69 -17.82
C GLY A 5 0.38 -4.36 -17.14
N VAL A 6 0.62 -4.91 -15.95
CA VAL A 6 -0.45 -5.39 -15.09
C VAL A 6 -1.09 -4.13 -14.53
N LEU A 7 -2.00 -3.53 -15.30
CA LEU A 7 -2.95 -2.57 -14.76
C LEU A 7 -3.86 -3.40 -13.84
N PHE A 8 -3.49 -3.53 -12.57
CA PHE A 8 -4.46 -3.91 -11.55
C PHE A 8 -5.38 -2.71 -11.38
N GLY A 9 -6.32 -2.61 -12.33
CA GLY A 9 -7.43 -1.68 -12.22
C GLY A 9 -8.13 -2.01 -10.92
N TYR A 10 -7.92 -1.18 -9.91
CA TYR A 10 -8.63 -1.23 -8.64
C TYR A 10 -10.08 -1.60 -8.91
N GLU A 11 -10.52 -2.77 -8.43
CA GLU A 11 -11.91 -3.17 -8.56
C GLU A 11 -12.76 -2.07 -7.93
N PHE A 12 -13.76 -1.60 -8.66
CA PHE A 12 -14.71 -0.58 -8.22
C PHE A 12 -15.50 -1.13 -7.01
N GLY A 13 -14.88 -1.14 -5.83
CA GLY A 13 -15.33 -1.90 -4.66
C GLY A 13 -14.25 -2.27 -3.63
N ALA A 14 -12.95 -2.22 -3.96
CA ALA A 14 -11.91 -2.60 -3.00
C ALA A 14 -11.93 -1.74 -1.73
N SER A 15 -11.86 -2.39 -0.57
CA SER A 15 -11.82 -1.73 0.71
C SER A 15 -10.51 -0.95 0.89
N CYS A 16 -10.44 -0.09 1.91
CA CYS A 16 -9.17 0.56 2.24
C CYS A 16 -8.12 -0.44 2.74
N MET A 17 -8.56 -1.53 3.37
CA MET A 17 -7.67 -2.63 3.75
C MET A 17 -7.09 -3.32 2.52
N ASP A 18 -7.89 -3.56 1.48
CA ASP A 18 -7.38 -4.17 0.24
C ASP A 18 -6.29 -3.28 -0.40
N ILE A 19 -6.56 -1.98 -0.51
CA ILE A 19 -5.57 -1.03 -1.06
C ILE A 19 -4.31 -0.97 -0.18
N LEU A 20 -4.47 -0.98 1.15
CA LEU A 20 -3.34 -0.98 2.09
C LEU A 20 -2.49 -2.24 1.93
N VAL A 21 -3.10 -3.41 1.80
CA VAL A 21 -2.40 -4.70 1.64
C VAL A 21 -1.60 -4.70 0.34
N GLU A 22 -2.23 -4.36 -0.79
CA GLU A 22 -1.55 -4.31 -2.09
C GLU A 22 -0.41 -3.28 -2.10
N SER A 23 -0.65 -2.09 -1.54
CA SER A 23 0.41 -1.06 -1.40
C SER A 23 1.52 -1.53 -0.46
N GLY A 24 1.16 -2.28 0.58
CA GLY A 24 2.08 -2.87 1.53
C GLY A 24 3.02 -3.88 0.87
N GLU A 25 2.46 -4.79 0.07
CA GLU A 25 3.21 -5.76 -0.73
C GLU A 25 4.21 -5.06 -1.65
N MET A 26 3.73 -4.10 -2.46
CA MET A 26 4.60 -3.34 -3.35
C MET A 26 5.71 -2.62 -2.59
N LYS A 27 5.38 -1.97 -1.47
CA LYS A 27 6.38 -1.23 -0.68
C LYS A 27 7.44 -2.14 -0.07
N CYS A 28 7.05 -3.27 0.52
CA CYS A 28 7.98 -4.22 1.10
C CYS A 28 8.91 -4.81 0.03
N LEU A 29 8.36 -5.17 -1.15
CA LEU A 29 9.14 -5.68 -2.27
C LEU A 29 10.10 -4.63 -2.86
N LEU A 30 9.62 -3.41 -3.09
CA LEU A 30 10.43 -2.30 -3.60
C LEU A 30 11.61 -1.95 -2.68
N GLU A 31 11.45 -2.07 -1.37
CA GLU A 31 12.53 -1.83 -0.41
C GLU A 31 13.38 -3.07 -0.10
N GLY A 32 13.10 -4.21 -0.73
CA GLY A 32 13.88 -5.44 -0.58
C GLY A 32 13.67 -6.16 0.76
N TYR A 33 12.51 -5.96 1.40
CA TYR A 33 12.17 -6.58 2.67
C TYR A 33 11.23 -7.79 2.56
N GLY A 34 11.02 -8.29 1.34
CA GLY A 34 10.17 -9.44 1.05
C GLY A 34 8.69 -9.10 1.03
N ASP A 35 7.86 -10.05 1.46
CA ASP A 35 6.39 -9.97 1.38
C ASP A 35 5.81 -9.12 2.52
N PHE A 36 4.63 -8.55 2.33
CA PHE A 36 3.91 -7.87 3.41
C PHE A 36 3.30 -8.88 4.40
N ILE A 37 3.47 -8.60 5.69
CA ILE A 37 2.87 -9.39 6.78
C ILE A 37 1.71 -8.65 7.42
N ASN A 38 1.92 -7.40 7.82
CA ASN A 38 0.93 -6.63 8.57
C ASN A 38 1.22 -5.13 8.55
N TYR A 39 0.24 -4.32 8.93
CA TYR A 39 0.40 -2.90 9.22
C TYR A 39 0.25 -2.64 10.72
N ASP A 40 1.19 -1.88 11.29
CA ASP A 40 1.09 -1.37 12.66
C ASP A 40 0.62 0.10 12.63
N PRO A 41 -0.64 0.39 13.00
CA PRO A 41 -1.19 1.74 12.99
C PRO A 41 -0.60 2.63 14.09
N PHE A 42 -0.01 2.06 15.15
CA PHE A 42 0.57 2.85 16.23
C PHE A 42 1.94 3.44 15.83
N SER A 43 2.79 2.63 15.19
CA SER A 43 4.09 3.06 14.69
C SER A 43 4.02 3.67 13.28
N CYS A 44 2.89 3.50 12.59
CA CYS A 44 2.71 3.85 11.18
C CYS A 44 3.75 3.19 10.27
N THR A 45 4.01 1.91 10.52
CA THR A 45 4.94 1.10 9.72
C THR A 45 4.27 -0.16 9.22
N LEU A 46 4.71 -0.60 8.04
CA LEU A 46 4.47 -1.97 7.59
C LEU A 46 5.39 -2.92 8.36
N LYS A 47 5.00 -4.17 8.44
CA LYS A 47 5.83 -5.31 8.81
C LYS A 47 5.99 -6.16 7.57
N CYS A 48 7.22 -6.32 7.11
CA CYS A 48 7.56 -7.19 5.99
C CYS A 48 8.10 -8.53 6.51
N SER A 49 8.31 -9.50 5.61
CA SER A 49 8.81 -10.83 5.96
C SER A 49 10.25 -10.84 6.44
N GLU A 50 11.08 -9.97 5.88
CA GLU A 50 12.43 -9.68 6.37
C GLU A 50 12.40 -8.59 7.44
N SER A 51 13.54 -8.25 8.05
CA SER A 51 13.65 -7.31 9.19
C SER A 51 13.33 -5.84 8.87
N GLY A 52 12.59 -5.56 7.78
CA GLY A 52 12.20 -4.22 7.36
C GLY A 52 10.84 -3.79 7.89
N SER A 53 10.77 -2.52 8.29
CA SER A 53 9.55 -1.88 8.76
C SER A 53 9.36 -0.48 8.13
N PRO A 54 9.12 -0.40 6.81
CA PRO A 54 8.95 0.86 6.10
C PRO A 54 7.77 1.67 6.63
N LYS A 55 7.91 3.00 6.62
CA LYS A 55 6.82 3.90 7.01
C LYS A 55 5.78 4.04 5.90
N VAL A 56 4.52 4.16 6.30
CA VAL A 56 3.43 4.55 5.39
C VAL A 56 3.34 6.08 5.29
N PRO A 57 2.68 6.62 4.25
CA PRO A 57 2.47 8.07 4.15
C PRO A 57 1.69 8.64 5.34
N PRO A 58 1.92 9.92 5.72
CA PRO A 58 1.22 10.55 6.83
C PRO A 58 -0.32 10.54 6.70
N GLY A 59 -0.84 10.67 5.47
CA GLY A 59 -2.28 10.61 5.20
C GLY A 59 -2.92 9.24 5.45
N VAL A 60 -2.15 8.15 5.19
CA VAL A 60 -2.56 6.78 5.52
C VAL A 60 -2.47 6.56 7.03
N CYS A 61 -1.35 6.94 7.63
CA CYS A 61 -1.07 6.83 9.07
C CYS A 61 -2.11 7.51 9.96
N SER A 62 -2.59 8.69 9.55
CA SER A 62 -3.58 9.45 10.32
C SER A 62 -5.03 9.01 10.09
N GLY A 63 -5.27 8.11 9.14
CA GLY A 63 -6.59 7.62 8.79
C GLY A 63 -6.94 6.27 9.44
N ASP A 64 -8.23 6.03 9.64
CA ASP A 64 -8.75 4.69 9.91
C ASP A 64 -8.77 3.91 8.58
N VAL A 65 -8.06 2.79 8.49
CA VAL A 65 -8.01 1.95 7.28
C VAL A 65 -9.10 0.88 7.25
N GLU A 66 -9.71 0.56 8.40
CA GLU A 66 -10.81 -0.42 8.52
C GLU A 66 -12.15 0.22 8.14
N ASN A 67 -12.48 1.38 8.73
CA ASN A 67 -13.75 2.10 8.50
C ASN A 67 -13.55 3.37 7.66
N CYS A 68 -12.57 3.35 6.76
CA CYS A 68 -11.97 4.54 6.19
C CYS A 68 -12.93 5.57 5.60
N THR A 69 -12.57 6.85 5.83
CA THR A 69 -13.22 7.98 5.19
C THR A 69 -12.86 8.06 3.71
N ALA A 70 -13.65 8.81 2.92
CA ALA A 70 -13.33 9.08 1.52
C ALA A 70 -11.92 9.70 1.36
N ARG A 71 -11.50 10.55 2.31
CA ARG A 71 -10.17 11.14 2.35
C ARG A 71 -9.08 10.07 2.55
N THR A 72 -9.22 9.22 3.56
CA THR A 72 -8.24 8.14 3.82
C THR A 72 -8.14 7.20 2.63
N ARG A 73 -9.27 6.90 1.98
CA ARG A 73 -9.28 6.10 0.75
C ARG A 73 -8.50 6.78 -0.38
N GLU A 74 -8.63 8.09 -0.55
CA GLU A 74 -7.89 8.85 -1.55
C GLU A 74 -6.38 8.88 -1.25
N GLU A 75 -5.97 9.08 0.00
CA GLU A 75 -4.57 9.00 0.43
C GLU A 75 -3.95 7.62 0.13
N LEU A 76 -4.69 6.54 0.41
CA LEU A 76 -4.28 5.16 0.08
C LEU A 76 -4.12 4.95 -1.42
N ARG A 77 -5.06 5.43 -2.25
CA ARG A 77 -4.96 5.33 -3.71
C ARG A 77 -3.78 6.11 -4.27
N ASN A 78 -3.56 7.32 -3.77
CA ASN A 78 -2.44 8.16 -4.18
C ASN A 78 -1.11 7.48 -3.85
N TRP A 79 -1.02 6.84 -2.69
CA TRP A 79 0.14 6.06 -2.31
C TRP A 79 0.34 4.84 -3.20
N HIS A 80 -0.73 4.06 -3.44
CA HIS A 80 -0.69 2.91 -4.34
C HIS A 80 -0.18 3.30 -5.73
N TYR A 81 -0.77 4.35 -6.32
CA TYR A 81 -0.37 4.89 -7.61
C TYR A 81 1.13 5.25 -7.65
N GLN A 82 1.63 5.92 -6.60
CA GLN A 82 3.06 6.27 -6.53
C GLN A 82 3.98 5.04 -6.51
N LEU A 83 3.56 3.94 -5.86
CA LEU A 83 4.34 2.70 -5.82
C LEU A 83 4.29 1.96 -7.15
N GLU A 84 3.13 1.87 -7.80
CA GLU A 84 3.01 1.29 -9.14
C GLU A 84 3.93 1.98 -10.15
N HIS A 85 4.01 3.32 -10.10
CA HIS A 85 4.87 4.09 -11.02
C HIS A 85 6.35 4.09 -10.62
N ALA A 86 6.69 3.60 -9.43
CA ALA A 86 8.08 3.36 -9.05
C ALA A 86 8.61 2.01 -9.58
N LEU A 87 7.73 1.15 -10.10
CA LEU A 87 8.07 -0.14 -10.70
C LEU A 87 8.32 -0.06 -12.22
N GLU A 88 8.05 1.08 -12.85
CA GLU A 88 8.29 1.35 -14.30
C GLU A 88 9.71 1.84 -14.59
#